data_AF-A0A9D0AU43-F1
#
_entry.id   AF-A0A9D0AU43-F1
#
_cell.length_a   1.000
_cell.length_b   1.000
_cell.length_c   1.000
_cell.angle_alpha   90.00
_cell.angle_beta   90.00
_cell.angle_gamma   90.00
#
_symmetry.space_group_name_H-M   'P 1'
#
loop_
_entity.id
_entity.type
_entity.pdbx_description
1 polymer ?
#
loop_
_entity_poly.entity_id
_entity_poly.type
_entity_poly.pdbx_seq_one_letter_code
_entity_poly.pdbx_strand_id
1 'polypeptide(L)'
;MNFLIVGLGNPGIRYENTRHNAGFWLVDQIAGSEQFRTETKFHGQVCRVQLASNSCWLLKPNTFMNNSGQAVIALINYYKIPLNKILIIHDELDFL
;
A
#
# COMPACT_ATOMS: atom_id res chain seq x y z
N MET A 1 13.49 -0.19 12.91
CA MET A 1 12.28 0.66 12.93
C MET A 1 11.40 0.26 11.76
N ASN A 2 10.08 0.24 11.93
CA ASN A 2 9.15 -0.22 10.89
C ASN A 2 8.61 0.99 10.12
N PHE A 3 8.75 0.98 8.80
CA PHE A 3 8.12 1.94 7.89
C PHE A 3 6.89 1.29 7.23
N LEU A 4 5.99 2.12 6.72
CA LEU A 4 4.85 1.69 5.90
C LEU A 4 4.82 2.50 4.60
N ILE A 5 4.75 1.81 3.48
CA ILE A 5 4.44 2.39 2.17
C ILE A 5 3.08 1.83 1.73
N VAL A 6 2.13 2.70 1.42
CA VAL A 6 0.79 2.33 0.97
C VAL A 6 0.63 2.77 -0.48
N GLY A 7 0.24 1.84 -1.34
CA GLY A 7 -0.20 2.14 -2.70
C GLY A 7 -1.71 2.26 -2.70
N LEU A 8 -2.24 3.39 -3.16
CA LEU A 8 -3.68 3.59 -3.31
C LEU A 8 -4.14 3.11 -4.69
N GLY A 9 -5.38 2.60 -4.73
CA GLY A 9 -6.00 2.04 -5.93
C GLY A 9 -7.36 1.40 -5.65
N ASN A 10 -8.03 0.91 -6.68
CA ASN A 10 -9.22 0.08 -6.58
C ASN A 10 -8.88 -1.39 -6.89
N PRO A 11 -9.43 -2.37 -6.13
CA PRO A 11 -9.21 -3.78 -6.36
C PRO A 11 -10.10 -4.33 -7.50
N GLY A 12 -9.60 -5.37 -8.17
CA GLY A 12 -10.33 -6.13 -9.19
C GLY A 12 -9.89 -5.81 -10.62
N ILE A 13 -9.98 -6.83 -11.48
CA ILE A 13 -9.43 -6.84 -12.85
C ILE A 13 -9.80 -5.61 -13.69
N ARG A 14 -11.02 -5.09 -13.51
CA ARG A 14 -11.51 -3.93 -14.27
C ARG A 14 -10.78 -2.62 -13.97
N TYR A 15 -10.07 -2.53 -12.84
CA TYR A 15 -9.35 -1.33 -12.42
C TYR A 15 -7.83 -1.42 -12.59
N GLU A 16 -7.30 -2.62 -12.86
CA GLU A 16 -5.85 -2.89 -12.85
C GLU A 16 -5.07 -1.94 -13.75
N ASN A 17 -5.62 -1.57 -14.91
CA ASN A 17 -4.95 -0.70 -15.89
C ASN A 17 -5.49 0.75 -15.89
N THR A 18 -6.13 1.19 -14.79
CA THR A 18 -6.61 2.57 -14.66
C THR A 18 -5.56 3.46 -13.99
N ARG A 19 -5.48 4.74 -14.41
CA ARG A 19 -4.53 5.71 -13.81
C ARG A 19 -4.66 5.81 -12.29
N HIS A 20 -5.86 5.60 -11.77
CA HIS A 20 -6.16 5.60 -10.34
C HIS A 20 -5.44 4.49 -9.54
N ASN A 21 -4.89 3.49 -10.22
CA ASN A 21 -4.09 2.43 -9.63
C ASN A 21 -2.57 2.68 -9.72
N ALA A 22 -2.13 3.89 -10.09
CA ALA A 22 -0.70 4.24 -10.13
C ALA A 22 0.02 3.95 -8.79
N GLY A 23 -0.67 4.14 -7.66
CA GLY A 23 -0.17 3.76 -6.35
C GLY A 23 0.08 2.25 -6.20
N PHE A 24 -0.87 1.42 -6.64
CA PHE A 24 -0.69 -0.04 -6.69
C PHE A 24 0.48 -0.43 -7.59
N TRP A 25 0.59 0.16 -8.78
CA TRP A 25 1.67 -0.14 -9.72
C TRP A 25 3.04 0.14 -9.14
N LEU A 26 3.23 1.31 -8.52
CA LEU A 26 4.52 1.67 -7.93
C LEU A 26 4.87 0.75 -6.76
N VAL A 27 3.88 0.41 -5.91
CA VAL A 27 4.11 -0.51 -4.79
C VAL A 27 4.41 -1.94 -5.25
N ASP A 28 3.82 -2.39 -6.35
CA ASP A 28 4.18 -3.67 -6.98
C ASP A 28 5.62 -3.65 -7.51
N GLN A 29 6.07 -2.53 -8.09
CA GLN A 29 7.47 -2.38 -8.50
C GLN A 29 8.43 -2.36 -7.30
N ILE A 30 8.07 -1.69 -6.20
CA ILE A 30 8.88 -1.65 -4.97
C ILE A 30 9.00 -3.03 -4.32
N ALA A 31 7.97 -3.86 -4.42
CA ALA A 31 7.99 -5.23 -3.89
C ALA A 31 9.05 -6.12 -4.58
N GLY A 32 9.36 -5.86 -5.85
CA GLY A 32 10.34 -6.63 -6.61
C GLY A 32 9.93 -8.10 -6.67
N SER A 33 10.77 -8.99 -6.13
CA SER A 33 10.50 -10.44 -6.05
C SER A 33 9.65 -10.86 -4.85
N GLU A 34 9.42 -9.96 -3.89
CA GLU A 34 8.63 -10.28 -2.70
C GLU A 34 7.15 -10.35 -3.06
N GLN A 35 6.45 -11.31 -2.45
CA GLN A 35 5.05 -11.58 -2.77
C GLN A 35 4.11 -10.93 -1.77
N PHE A 36 3.06 -10.32 -2.31
CA PHE A 36 1.92 -9.86 -1.53
C PHE A 36 1.07 -11.02 -1.02
N ARG A 37 0.70 -10.98 0.26
CA ARG A 37 -0.24 -11.91 0.88
C ARG A 37 -1.50 -11.17 1.27
N THR A 38 -2.66 -11.77 0.96
CA THR A 38 -3.94 -11.22 1.39
C THR A 38 -4.10 -11.40 2.90
N GLU A 39 -4.24 -10.31 3.63
CA GLU A 39 -4.40 -10.26 5.08
C GLU A 39 -5.75 -9.62 5.41
N THR A 40 -6.76 -10.44 5.67
CA THR A 40 -8.14 -9.97 5.89
C THR A 40 -8.27 -9.01 7.08
N LYS A 41 -7.49 -9.23 8.15
CA LYS A 41 -7.40 -8.32 9.31
C LYS A 41 -6.90 -6.91 8.98
N PHE A 42 -6.22 -6.75 7.85
CA PHE A 42 -5.71 -5.47 7.36
C PHE A 42 -6.48 -4.95 6.15
N HIS A 43 -7.55 -5.63 5.75
CA HIS A 43 -8.37 -5.25 4.60
C HIS A 43 -7.53 -5.05 3.34
N GLY A 44 -6.49 -5.86 3.12
CA GLY A 44 -5.54 -5.60 2.05
C GLY A 44 -4.56 -6.70 1.78
N GLN A 45 -3.75 -6.47 0.76
CA GLN A 45 -2.59 -7.27 0.46
C GLN A 45 -1.37 -6.62 1.10
N VAL A 46 -0.59 -7.42 1.82
CA VAL A 46 0.57 -6.96 2.58
C VAL A 46 1.81 -7.72 2.15
N CYS A 47 2.91 -6.99 2.02
CA CYS A 47 4.22 -7.53 1.73
C CYS A 47 5.23 -6.88 2.68
N ARG A 48 6.36 -7.53 2.93
CA ARG A 48 7.46 -6.98 3.71
C ARG A 48 8.71 -7.00 2.87
N VAL A 49 9.36 -5.84 2.76
CA VAL A 49 10.58 -5.66 1.98
C VAL A 49 11.69 -5.11 2.85
N GLN A 50 12.92 -5.29 2.40
CA GLN A 50 14.09 -4.64 2.96
C GLN A 50 14.53 -3.52 2.02
N LEU A 51 14.44 -2.27 2.48
CA LEU A 51 14.90 -1.09 1.76
C LEU A 51 16.11 -0.51 2.49
N ALA A 52 17.29 -0.67 1.91
CA ALA A 52 18.56 -0.39 2.57
C ALA A 52 18.64 -1.07 3.96
N SER A 53 18.87 -0.29 5.01
CA SER A 53 18.93 -0.79 6.39
C SER A 53 17.56 -0.90 7.08
N ASN A 54 16.46 -0.57 6.41
CA ASN A 54 15.12 -0.53 7.00
C ASN A 54 14.22 -1.65 6.48
N SER A 55 13.49 -2.26 7.41
CA SER A 55 12.40 -3.16 7.07
C SER A 55 11.12 -2.36 6.90
N CYS A 56 10.46 -2.50 5.74
CA CYS A 56 9.28 -1.75 5.37
C CYS A 56 8.11 -2.67 5.08
N TRP A 57 6.94 -2.31 5.59
CA TRP A 57 5.67 -2.89 5.16
C TRP A 57 5.21 -2.20 3.88
N LEU A 58 4.71 -2.99 2.94
CA LEU A 58 3.98 -2.53 1.79
C LEU A 58 2.51 -2.93 1.97
N LEU A 59 1.60 -2.02 1.66
CA LEU A 59 0.15 -2.26 1.74
C LEU A 59 -0.53 -1.83 0.44
N LYS A 60 -1.35 -2.72 -0.12
CA LYS A 60 -2.37 -2.41 -1.13
C LYS A 60 -3.75 -2.67 -0.52
N PRO A 61 -4.51 -1.64 -0.15
CA PRO A 61 -5.87 -1.80 0.38
C PRO A 61 -6.75 -2.60 -0.58
N ASN A 62 -7.35 -3.69 -0.11
CA ASN A 62 -8.37 -4.46 -0.84
C ASN A 62 -9.78 -3.94 -0.48
N THR A 63 -9.90 -2.62 -0.48
CA THR A 63 -11.11 -1.83 -0.27
C THR A 63 -11.29 -0.93 -1.49
N PHE A 64 -12.48 -0.42 -1.75
CA PHE A 64 -12.59 0.69 -2.71
C PHE A 64 -11.81 1.91 -2.22
N MET A 65 -11.29 2.70 -3.15
CA MET A 65 -10.38 3.82 -2.89
C MET A 65 -10.87 4.74 -1.75
N ASN A 66 -12.16 5.08 -1.79
CA ASN A 66 -12.80 5.96 -0.80
C ASN A 66 -12.75 5.44 0.65
N ASN A 67 -12.43 4.15 0.85
CA ASN A 67 -12.33 3.49 2.15
C ASN A 67 -10.90 3.03 2.49
N SER A 68 -9.88 3.45 1.74
CA SER A 68 -8.49 3.03 1.94
C SER A 68 -7.98 3.28 3.37
N GLY A 69 -8.47 4.33 4.04
CA GLY A 69 -8.12 4.65 5.43
C GLY A 69 -8.39 3.50 6.41
N GLN A 70 -9.38 2.64 6.14
CA GLN A 70 -9.68 1.47 6.99
C GLN A 70 -8.51 0.48 7.01
N ALA A 71 -7.96 0.16 5.84
CA ALA A 71 -6.81 -0.74 5.71
C ALA A 71 -5.54 -0.13 6.33
N VAL A 72 -5.30 1.16 6.08
CA VAL A 72 -4.14 1.89 6.62
C VAL A 72 -4.18 1.92 8.14
N ILE A 73 -5.30 2.30 8.74
CA ILE A 73 -5.47 2.40 10.20
C ILE A 73 -5.30 1.03 10.86
N ALA A 74 -5.85 -0.04 10.26
CA ALA A 74 -5.72 -1.39 10.79
C ALA A 74 -4.25 -1.82 10.92
N LEU A 75 -3.44 -1.58 9.88
CA LEU A 75 -2.03 -1.99 9.86
C LEU A 75 -1.17 -1.14 10.82
N ILE A 76 -1.32 0.18 10.81
CA ILE A 76 -0.52 1.07 11.67
C ILE A 76 -0.80 0.82 13.15
N ASN A 77 -2.06 0.54 13.53
CA ASN A 77 -2.45 0.27 14.91
C ASN A 77 -1.92 -1.08 15.40
N TYR A 78 -1.87 -2.07 14.50
CA TYR A 78 -1.35 -3.41 14.81
C TYR A 78 0.16 -3.38 15.01
N TYR A 79 0.91 -2.81 14.06
CA TYR A 79 2.38 -2.77 14.09
C TYR A 79 2.97 -1.57 14.83
N LYS A 80 2.12 -0.69 15.40
CA LYS A 80 2.50 0.53 16.12
C LYS A 80 3.42 1.44 15.30
N ILE A 81 3.06 1.65 14.03
CA ILE A 81 3.84 2.48 13.09
C ILE A 81 3.46 3.94 13.32
N PRO A 82 4.41 4.83 13.65
CA PRO A 82 4.13 6.26 13.83
C PRO A 82 3.85 6.94 12.48
N LEU A 83 3.02 8.00 12.50
CA LEU A 83 2.54 8.66 11.28
C LEU A 83 3.67 9.22 10.40
N ASN A 84 4.75 9.71 11.01
CA ASN A 84 5.94 10.22 10.30
C ASN A 84 6.80 9.11 9.64
N LYS A 85 6.36 7.86 9.69
CA LYS A 85 6.99 6.70 9.03
C LYS A 85 6.07 6.06 7.99
N ILE A 86 5.01 6.77 7.59
CA ILE A 86 4.05 6.35 6.57
C ILE A 86 4.27 7.17 5.31
N LEU A 87 4.37 6.51 4.18
CA LEU A 87 4.31 7.10 2.84
C LEU A 87 3.07 6.59 2.13
N ILE A 88 2.24 7.49 1.62
CA ILE A 88 1.07 7.16 0.79
C ILE A 88 1.40 7.55 -0.65
N ILE A 89 1.19 6.60 -1.57
CA ILE A 89 1.42 6.78 -3.01
C ILE A 89 0.06 6.71 -3.70
N HIS A 90 -0.24 7.72 -4.50
CA HIS A 90 -1.47 7.84 -5.28
C HIS A 90 -1.18 8.50 -6.64
N ASP A 91 -2.16 8.48 -7.52
CA ASP A 91 -2.17 9.23 -8.78
C ASP A 91 -2.31 10.74 -8.53
N GLU A 92 -1.67 11.57 -9.35
CA GLU A 92 -1.80 13.03 -9.33
C GLU A 92 -2.34 13.50 -10.69
N LEU A 93 -3.37 14.35 -10.66
CA LEU A 93 -4.02 14.88 -11.85
C LEU A 93 -3.36 16.16 -12.34
N ASP A 94 -2.75 16.93 -11.44
CA ASP A 94 -2.24 18.28 -11.74
C ASP A 94 -0.83 18.28 -12.35
N PHE A 95 -0.17 17.12 -12.50
CA PHE A 95 1.14 16.97 -13.14
C PHE A 95 1.05 16.65 -14.64
N LEU A 96 0.30 17.48 -15.37
CA LEU A 96 0.18 17.42 -16.84
C LEU A 96 1.20 18.32 -17.54
#